data_AF-A0A960E343-F1
#
_entry.id   AF-A0A960E343-F1
#
_cell.length_a   1.000
_cell.length_b   1.000
_cell.length_c   1.000
_cell.angle_alpha   90.00
_cell.angle_beta   90.00
_cell.angle_gamma   90.00
#
_symmetry.space_group_name_H-M   'P 1'
#
loop_
_entity.id
_entity.type
_entity.pdbx_description
1 polymer ?
#
loop_
_entity_poly.entity_id
_entity_poly.type
_entity_poly.pdbx_seq_one_letter_code
_entity_poly.pdbx_strand_id
1 'polypeptide(L)'
;MRRIDHRAELDATLEAEGTEPLLLAELDLPDLDAGIAARVPRGSVFLNCHLGPEATQAVAAAGASVLHVPPVPYDRRRRELYTPDELYAGFDADRPDSYGDTLDARIHRHWTETGGGEPEPAEALSRRLHDHHVTVALHEWLGEREVVAVMG
;
A
#
# COMPACT_ATOMS: atom_id res chain seq x y z
N MET A 1 -6.83 4.09 14.00
CA MET A 1 -6.90 4.69 12.66
C MET A 1 -7.66 3.70 11.80
N ARG A 2 -8.81 4.11 11.27
CA ARG A 2 -9.68 3.25 10.46
C ARG A 2 -9.24 3.26 9.01
N ARG A 3 -9.12 2.10 8.38
CA ARG A 3 -8.81 2.00 6.95
C ARG A 3 -10.09 2.08 6.12
N ILE A 4 -10.01 2.80 4.99
CA ILE A 4 -11.07 2.90 3.98
C ILE A 4 -10.52 2.34 2.68
N ASP A 5 -11.17 1.30 2.16
CA ASP A 5 -10.76 0.60 0.94
C ASP A 5 -11.56 1.01 -0.29
N HIS A 6 -12.74 1.63 -0.09
CA HIS A 6 -13.62 2.05 -1.19
C HIS A 6 -14.18 3.47 -0.99
N ARG A 7 -14.31 4.23 -2.08
CA ARG A 7 -14.91 5.59 -2.08
C ARG A 7 -16.26 5.64 -1.37
N ALA A 8 -17.10 4.62 -1.61
CA ALA A 8 -18.47 4.57 -1.09
C ALA A 8 -18.54 4.57 0.45
N GLU A 9 -17.48 4.14 1.12
CA GLU A 9 -17.42 4.10 2.58
C GLU A 9 -17.04 5.45 3.19
N LEU A 10 -16.43 6.35 2.41
CA LEU A 10 -15.83 7.58 2.92
C LEU A 10 -16.88 8.55 3.46
N ASP A 11 -17.91 8.83 2.67
CA ASP A 11 -18.93 9.84 3.05
C ASP A 11 -19.70 9.38 4.29
N ALA A 12 -20.16 8.12 4.31
CA ALA A 12 -20.83 7.52 5.47
C ALA A 12 -19.93 7.50 6.71
N THR A 13 -18.63 7.30 6.54
CA THR A 13 -17.68 7.34 7.65
C THR A 13 -17.55 8.75 8.20
N LEU A 14 -17.43 9.77 7.35
CA LEU A 14 -17.29 11.18 7.76
C LEU A 14 -18.58 11.79 8.34
N GLU A 15 -19.73 11.17 8.08
CA GLU A 15 -21.02 11.54 8.66
C GLU A 15 -21.24 10.97 10.07
N ALA A 16 -20.54 9.91 10.45
CA ALA A 16 -20.65 9.33 11.78
C ALA A 16 -20.02 10.25 12.85
N GLU A 17 -20.62 10.33 14.05
CA GLU A 17 -20.03 11.07 15.16
C GLU A 17 -18.77 10.37 15.70
N GLY A 18 -17.75 11.15 16.09
CA GLY A 18 -16.57 10.64 16.80
C GLY A 18 -15.53 9.92 15.92
N THR A 19 -15.42 10.26 14.64
CA THR A 19 -14.50 9.61 13.70
C THR A 19 -13.04 9.68 14.13
N GLU A 20 -12.44 8.51 14.36
CA GLU A 20 -11.00 8.33 14.48
C GLU A 20 -10.26 8.69 13.18
N PRO A 21 -8.94 8.95 13.21
CA PRO A 21 -8.15 9.19 12.00
C PRO A 21 -8.34 8.09 10.96
N LEU A 22 -8.34 8.46 9.68
CA LEU A 22 -8.55 7.57 8.55
C LEU A 22 -7.25 7.25 7.83
N LEU A 23 -7.11 6.03 7.31
CA LEU A 23 -6.10 5.65 6.32
C LEU A 23 -6.79 5.33 5.01
N LEU A 24 -6.52 6.13 3.98
CA LEU A 24 -6.97 5.92 2.62
C LEU A 24 -5.73 5.67 1.77
N ALA A 25 -5.75 4.63 0.95
CA ALA A 25 -4.60 4.29 0.11
C ALA A 25 -5.03 3.91 -1.30
N GLU A 26 -4.41 4.55 -2.30
CA GLU A 26 -4.60 4.26 -3.73
C GLU A 26 -6.06 4.41 -4.20
N LEU A 27 -6.81 5.37 -3.62
CA LEU A 27 -8.19 5.66 -4.02
C LEU A 27 -8.25 6.82 -5.02
N ASP A 28 -9.11 6.66 -6.02
CA ASP A 28 -9.45 7.73 -6.96
C ASP A 28 -10.64 8.54 -6.42
N LEU A 29 -10.38 9.80 -6.06
CA LEU A 29 -11.29 10.71 -5.36
C LEU A 29 -11.30 12.13 -6.00
N PRO A 30 -11.41 12.25 -7.34
CA PRO A 30 -11.25 13.55 -8.02
C PRO A 30 -12.38 14.51 -7.67
N ASP A 31 -13.58 13.96 -7.47
CA ASP A 31 -14.82 14.68 -7.19
C ASP A 31 -15.12 14.78 -5.67
N LEU A 32 -14.11 14.56 -4.81
CA LEU A 32 -14.30 14.72 -3.38
C LEU A 32 -14.60 16.20 -3.07
N ASP A 33 -15.80 16.47 -2.55
CA ASP A 33 -16.22 17.81 -2.18
C ASP A 33 -15.29 18.40 -1.10
N ALA A 34 -14.91 19.67 -1.26
CA ALA A 34 -14.00 20.35 -0.34
C ALA A 34 -14.60 20.52 1.08
N GLY A 35 -15.92 20.65 1.20
CA GLY A 35 -16.61 20.69 2.49
C GLY A 35 -16.59 19.34 3.20
N ILE A 36 -16.71 18.24 2.45
CA ILE A 36 -16.52 16.87 2.98
C ILE A 36 -15.06 16.66 3.38
N ALA A 37 -14.11 17.04 2.51
CA ALA A 37 -12.67 16.95 2.77
C ALA A 37 -12.23 17.73 4.03
N ALA A 38 -12.83 18.89 4.30
CA ALA A 38 -12.54 19.70 5.49
C ALA A 38 -13.01 19.04 6.80
N ARG A 39 -13.89 18.04 6.73
CA ARG A 39 -14.39 17.29 7.89
C ARG A 39 -13.53 16.07 8.24
N VAL A 40 -12.51 15.78 7.43
CA VAL A 40 -11.60 14.67 7.69
C VAL A 40 -10.95 14.83 9.06
N PRO A 41 -10.90 13.78 9.89
CA PRO A 41 -10.25 13.87 11.19
C PRO A 41 -8.76 14.20 11.08
N ARG A 42 -8.29 15.07 11.97
CA ARG A 42 -6.87 15.39 12.08
C ARG A 42 -6.03 14.12 12.25
N GLY A 43 -4.90 14.06 11.56
CA GLY A 43 -4.00 12.89 11.58
C GLY A 43 -4.41 11.75 10.64
N SER A 44 -5.45 11.95 9.82
CA SER A 44 -5.74 11.03 8.71
C SER A 44 -4.63 11.05 7.67
N VAL A 45 -4.45 9.96 6.95
CA VAL A 45 -3.42 9.79 5.92
C VAL A 45 -4.06 9.36 4.61
N PHE A 46 -3.72 10.06 3.53
CA PHE A 46 -4.08 9.77 2.15
C PHE A 46 -2.79 9.38 1.42
N LEU A 47 -2.59 8.09 1.20
CA LEU A 47 -1.42 7.53 0.52
C LEU A 47 -1.76 7.27 -0.94
N ASN A 48 -1.08 7.91 -1.88
CA ASN A 48 -1.31 7.76 -3.33
C ASN A 48 -2.79 7.90 -3.75
N CYS A 49 -3.59 8.69 -3.02
CA CYS A 49 -4.96 8.97 -3.41
C CYS A 49 -4.97 10.09 -4.44
N HIS A 50 -5.77 9.95 -5.49
CA HIS A 50 -5.98 11.01 -6.47
C HIS A 50 -7.08 11.93 -5.97
N LEU A 51 -6.71 13.14 -5.57
CA LEU A 51 -7.63 14.15 -5.02
C LEU A 51 -7.67 15.36 -5.95
N GLY A 52 -8.84 15.98 -6.07
CA GLY A 52 -8.96 17.30 -6.68
C GLY A 52 -8.12 18.35 -5.93
N PRO A 53 -7.71 19.47 -6.57
CA PRO A 53 -6.88 20.50 -5.92
C PRO A 53 -7.52 21.10 -4.66
N GLU A 54 -8.81 21.42 -4.72
CA GLU A 54 -9.54 22.00 -3.59
C GLU A 54 -9.67 21.01 -2.43
N ALA A 55 -9.98 19.74 -2.74
CA ALA A 55 -10.03 18.66 -1.77
C ALA A 55 -8.67 18.44 -1.09
N THR A 56 -7.58 18.44 -1.87
CA THR A 56 -6.21 18.30 -1.35
C THR A 56 -5.89 19.41 -0.35
N GLN A 57 -6.24 20.65 -0.66
CA GLN A 57 -6.04 21.79 0.23
C GLN A 57 -6.90 21.66 1.50
N ALA A 58 -8.17 21.27 1.37
CA ALA A 58 -9.08 21.08 2.49
C ALA A 58 -8.62 19.96 3.45
N VAL A 59 -8.20 18.81 2.91
CA VAL A 59 -7.63 17.69 3.68
C VAL A 59 -6.38 18.14 4.44
N ALA A 60 -5.47 18.85 3.78
CA ALA A 60 -4.26 19.38 4.42
C ALA A 60 -4.60 20.39 5.53
N ALA A 61 -5.56 21.29 5.28
CA ALA A 61 -6.02 22.27 6.26
C ALA A 61 -6.70 21.62 7.49
N ALA A 62 -7.38 20.49 7.30
CA ALA A 62 -7.93 19.66 8.38
C ALA A 62 -6.85 18.94 9.20
N GLY A 63 -5.57 19.03 8.80
CA GLY A 63 -4.44 18.43 9.49
C GLY A 63 -4.24 16.95 9.17
N ALA A 64 -4.70 16.50 8.00
CA ALA A 64 -4.37 15.20 7.43
C ALA A 64 -3.11 15.30 6.54
N SER A 65 -2.45 14.17 6.32
CA SER A 65 -1.27 14.06 5.47
C SER A 65 -1.63 13.45 4.12
N VAL A 66 -1.25 14.11 3.04
CA VAL A 66 -1.35 13.57 1.67
C VAL A 66 0.07 13.20 1.24
N LEU A 67 0.31 11.90 1.03
CA LEU A 67 1.62 11.33 0.71
C LEU A 67 1.57 10.66 -0.65
N HIS A 68 2.59 10.91 -1.46
CA HIS A 68 2.77 10.27 -2.75
C HIS A 68 4.11 9.52 -2.75
N VAL A 69 4.07 8.23 -3.09
CA VAL A 69 5.24 7.35 -3.20
C VAL A 69 5.27 6.74 -4.60
N PRO A 70 6.47 6.44 -5.15
CA PRO A 70 6.62 6.01 -6.54
C PRO A 70 5.81 4.75 -6.86
N PRO A 71 5.39 4.56 -8.12
CA PRO A 71 4.81 3.29 -8.55
C PRO A 71 5.85 2.18 -8.43
N VAL A 72 5.41 1.00 -8.01
CA VAL A 72 6.26 -0.16 -7.74
C VAL A 72 5.62 -1.43 -8.32
N PRO A 73 6.41 -2.46 -8.67
CA PRO A 73 5.89 -3.69 -9.28
C PRO A 73 5.33 -4.69 -8.26
N TYR A 74 5.18 -4.30 -6.99
CA TYR A 74 4.69 -5.13 -5.89
C TYR A 74 3.50 -4.45 -5.19
N ASP A 75 2.67 -5.24 -4.50
CA ASP A 75 1.53 -4.71 -3.75
C ASP A 75 1.98 -4.19 -2.37
N ARG A 76 1.93 -2.88 -2.16
CA ARG A 76 2.29 -2.22 -0.90
C ARG A 76 1.30 -2.46 0.24
N ARG A 77 0.12 -3.02 -0.07
CA ARG A 77 -1.02 -3.19 0.84
C ARG A 77 -1.45 -4.65 0.94
N ARG A 78 -0.51 -5.55 0.64
CA ARG A 78 -0.77 -6.98 0.54
C ARG A 78 -1.41 -7.51 1.82
N ARG A 79 -2.43 -8.36 1.70
CA ARG A 79 -3.14 -8.92 2.86
C ARG A 79 -2.74 -10.36 3.18
N GLU A 80 -2.14 -11.02 2.22
CA GLU A 80 -1.81 -12.44 2.29
C GLU A 80 -0.35 -12.63 1.85
N LEU A 81 0.27 -13.72 2.28
CA LEU A 81 1.62 -14.05 1.82
C LEU A 81 1.63 -14.33 0.32
N TYR A 82 2.79 -14.16 -0.30
CA TYR A 82 2.99 -14.60 -1.68
C TYR A 82 2.87 -16.13 -1.78
N THR A 83 2.24 -16.59 -2.85
CA THR A 83 2.27 -18.01 -3.22
C THR A 83 3.31 -18.24 -4.31
N PRO A 84 3.92 -19.45 -4.39
CA PRO A 84 4.81 -19.79 -5.48
C PRO A 84 4.13 -19.63 -6.85
N ASP A 85 2.86 -20.05 -6.97
CA ASP A 85 2.12 -19.98 -8.23
C ASP A 85 1.96 -18.55 -8.74
N GLU A 86 1.78 -17.58 -7.84
CA GLU A 86 1.73 -16.16 -8.19
C GLU A 86 3.11 -15.62 -8.56
N LEU A 87 4.13 -15.92 -7.74
CA LEU A 87 5.48 -15.39 -7.95
C LEU A 87 6.07 -15.87 -9.28
N TYR A 88 5.84 -17.15 -9.62
CA TYR A 88 6.34 -17.81 -10.83
C TYR A 88 5.29 -17.90 -11.94
N ALA A 89 4.18 -17.16 -11.87
CA ALA A 89 3.17 -17.15 -12.91
C ALA A 89 3.79 -16.86 -14.28
N GLY A 90 3.56 -17.76 -15.25
CA GLY A 90 4.12 -17.65 -16.61
C GLY A 90 5.49 -18.29 -16.80
N PHE A 91 6.12 -18.83 -15.75
CA PHE A 91 7.36 -19.59 -15.87
C PHE A 91 7.13 -20.90 -16.64
N ASP A 92 8.04 -21.17 -17.57
CA ASP A 92 8.05 -22.34 -18.45
C ASP A 92 9.42 -23.02 -18.36
N ALA A 93 9.44 -24.25 -17.84
CA ALA A 93 10.67 -24.99 -17.62
C ALA A 93 11.42 -25.33 -18.92
N ASP A 94 10.70 -25.43 -20.05
CA ASP A 94 11.30 -25.67 -21.36
C ASP A 94 11.85 -24.38 -21.99
N ARG A 95 11.53 -23.21 -21.40
CA ARG A 95 12.04 -21.89 -21.80
C ARG A 95 12.53 -21.12 -20.56
N PRO A 96 13.73 -21.41 -20.05
CA PRO A 96 14.24 -20.82 -18.80
C PRO A 96 14.23 -19.29 -18.77
N ASP A 97 14.40 -18.64 -19.92
CA ASP A 97 14.36 -17.18 -20.06
C ASP A 97 12.99 -16.57 -19.66
N SER A 98 11.92 -17.37 -19.68
CA SER A 98 10.58 -16.98 -19.20
C SER A 98 10.56 -16.56 -17.74
N TYR A 99 11.55 -16.96 -16.94
CA TYR A 99 11.71 -16.50 -15.57
C TYR A 99 11.78 -14.96 -15.49
N GLY A 100 12.42 -14.29 -16.46
CA GLY A 100 12.59 -12.84 -16.46
C GLY A 100 11.28 -12.03 -16.51
N ASP A 101 10.19 -12.68 -16.94
CA ASP A 101 8.85 -12.10 -17.04
C ASP A 101 7.98 -12.35 -15.79
N THR A 102 8.43 -13.23 -14.90
CA THR A 102 7.71 -13.56 -13.65
C THR A 102 7.64 -12.36 -12.71
N LEU A 103 6.67 -12.40 -11.79
CA LEU A 103 6.52 -11.35 -10.78
C LEU A 103 7.78 -11.23 -9.90
N ASP A 104 8.32 -12.37 -9.49
CA ASP A 104 9.55 -12.44 -8.67
C ASP A 104 10.74 -11.74 -9.36
N ALA A 105 11.03 -12.12 -10.61
CA ALA A 105 12.13 -11.53 -11.37
C ALA A 105 11.95 -10.03 -11.60
N ARG A 106 10.71 -9.58 -11.84
CA ARG A 106 10.39 -8.15 -12.02
C ARG A 106 10.60 -7.35 -10.73
N ILE A 107 10.17 -7.88 -9.59
CA ILE A 107 10.37 -7.25 -8.27
C ILE A 107 11.87 -7.20 -7.94
N HIS A 108 12.59 -8.30 -8.15
CA HIS A 108 14.04 -8.35 -7.89
C HIS A 108 14.82 -7.37 -8.78
N ARG A 109 14.47 -7.28 -10.07
CA ARG A 109 15.05 -6.29 -10.99
C ARG A 109 14.80 -4.87 -10.50
N HIS A 110 13.56 -4.53 -10.14
CA HIS A 110 13.22 -3.22 -9.57
C HIS A 110 14.02 -2.92 -8.30
N TRP A 111 14.15 -3.88 -7.38
CA TRP A 111 14.94 -3.71 -6.16
C TRP A 111 16.39 -3.36 -6.48
N THR A 112 16.99 -4.06 -7.44
CA THR A 112 18.37 -3.83 -7.90
C THR A 112 18.52 -2.45 -8.55
N GLU A 113 17.60 -2.10 -9.46
CA GLU A 113 17.61 -0.83 -10.20
C GLU A 113 17.36 0.39 -9.30
N THR A 114 16.68 0.21 -8.16
CA THR A 114 16.31 1.29 -7.23
C THR A 114 17.17 1.31 -5.96
N GLY A 115 18.45 0.95 -6.09
CA GLY A 115 19.47 1.16 -5.04
C GLY A 115 19.72 -0.02 -4.11
N GLY A 116 19.12 -1.19 -4.37
CA GLY A 116 19.39 -2.40 -3.61
C GLY A 116 19.18 -2.21 -2.10
N GLY A 117 20.22 -2.43 -1.30
CA GLY A 117 20.16 -2.25 0.16
C GLY A 117 19.97 -0.79 0.64
N GLU A 118 20.23 0.20 -0.22
CA GLU A 118 20.22 1.63 0.11
C GLU A 118 19.34 2.41 -0.89
N PRO A 119 18.01 2.19 -0.90
CA PRO A 119 17.11 2.91 -1.78
C PRO A 119 16.95 4.38 -1.38
N GLU A 120 16.60 5.21 -2.35
CA GLU A 120 16.14 6.58 -2.11
C GLU A 120 14.92 6.62 -1.17
N PRO A 121 14.71 7.70 -0.39
CA PRO A 121 13.71 7.73 0.69
C PRO A 121 12.29 7.33 0.27
N ALA A 122 11.85 7.70 -0.94
CA ALA A 122 10.50 7.40 -1.41
C ALA A 122 10.32 5.91 -1.75
N GLU A 123 11.33 5.27 -2.35
CA GLU A 123 11.35 3.82 -2.56
C GLU A 123 11.48 3.08 -1.23
N ALA A 124 12.32 3.58 -0.32
CA ALA A 124 12.44 3.04 1.03
C ALA A 124 11.07 3.00 1.73
N LEU A 125 10.28 4.07 1.64
CA LEU A 125 8.94 4.13 2.20
C LEU A 125 7.99 3.09 1.55
N SER A 126 8.00 2.95 0.22
CA SER A 126 7.20 1.92 -0.48
C SER A 126 7.55 0.51 -0.01
N ARG A 127 8.84 0.17 0.11
CA ARG A 127 9.29 -1.13 0.59
C ARG A 127 8.88 -1.38 2.03
N ARG A 128 9.01 -0.38 2.91
CA ARG A 128 8.61 -0.51 4.32
C ARG A 128 7.11 -0.71 4.50
N LEU A 129 6.28 -0.08 3.66
CA LEU A 129 4.84 -0.34 3.64
C LEU A 129 4.54 -1.77 3.23
N HIS A 130 5.19 -2.27 2.17
CA HIS A 130 5.10 -3.66 1.74
C HIS A 130 5.55 -4.64 2.86
N ASP A 131 6.74 -4.44 3.42
CA ASP A 131 7.31 -5.33 4.43
C ASP A 131 6.46 -5.39 5.70
N HIS A 132 5.88 -4.25 6.10
CA HIS A 132 4.93 -4.21 7.21
C HIS A 132 3.73 -5.12 6.95
N HIS A 133 3.12 -5.03 5.77
CA HIS A 133 1.98 -5.84 5.38
C HIS A 133 2.33 -7.33 5.27
N VAL A 134 3.49 -7.67 4.71
CA VAL A 134 4.00 -9.06 4.70
C VAL A 134 4.22 -9.57 6.13
N THR A 135 4.73 -8.73 7.03
CA THR A 135 4.91 -9.08 8.44
C THR A 135 3.57 -9.34 9.14
N VAL A 136 2.53 -8.54 8.87
CA VAL A 136 1.18 -8.77 9.40
C VAL A 136 0.61 -10.08 8.86
N ALA A 137 0.65 -10.28 7.54
CA ALA A 137 0.16 -11.51 6.89
C ALA A 137 0.91 -12.76 7.40
N LEU A 138 2.22 -12.65 7.66
CA LEU A 138 3.01 -13.72 8.24
C LEU A 138 2.52 -14.07 9.65
N HIS A 139 2.31 -13.09 10.52
CA HIS A 139 1.79 -13.35 11.87
C HIS A 139 0.40 -13.99 11.85
N GLU A 140 -0.49 -13.53 10.97
CA GLU A 140 -1.81 -14.13 10.79
C GLU A 140 -1.72 -15.57 10.31
N TRP A 141 -0.85 -15.83 9.33
CA TRP A 141 -0.61 -17.17 8.81
C TRP A 141 -0.02 -18.11 9.87
N LEU A 142 0.91 -17.62 10.68
CA LEU A 142 1.51 -18.37 11.79
C LEU A 142 0.46 -18.76 12.82
N GLY A 143 -0.42 -17.84 13.23
CA GLY A 143 -1.39 -18.09 14.30
C GLY A 143 -0.68 -18.58 15.58
N GLU A 144 -1.14 -19.70 16.15
CA GLU A 144 -0.57 -20.31 17.37
C GLU A 144 0.46 -21.43 17.09
N ARG A 145 0.99 -21.52 15.87
CA ARG A 145 1.90 -22.60 15.47
C ARG A 145 3.26 -22.43 16.14
N GLU A 146 3.83 -23.53 16.64
CA GLU A 146 5.25 -23.59 17.00
C GLU A 146 6.09 -23.66 15.72
N VAL A 147 6.93 -22.65 15.49
CA VAL A 147 7.72 -22.53 14.27
C VAL A 147 9.19 -22.28 14.55
N VAL A 148 10.04 -22.68 13.60
CA VAL A 148 11.45 -22.31 13.55
C VAL A 148 11.67 -21.48 12.30
N ALA A 149 12.22 -20.28 12.47
CA ALA A 149 12.61 -19.44 11.35
C ALA A 149 14.00 -19.86 10.84
N VAL A 150 14.12 -20.08 9.53
CA VAL A 150 15.39 -20.25 8.84
C VAL A 150 15.58 -19.04 7.93
N MET A 151 16.59 -18.21 8.25
CA MET A 151 16.97 -17.07 7.42
C MET A 151 18.00 -17.55 6.39
N GLY A 152 17.86 -17.13 5.13
CA GLY A 152 18.75 -17.48 4.01
C GLY A 152 18.77 -16.38 2.96
#